data_AF-A0A179FFN3-F1
#
_entry.id   AF-A0A179FFN3-F1
#
_cell.length_a   1.000
_cell.length_b   1.000
_cell.length_c   1.000
_cell.angle_alpha   90.00
_cell.angle_beta   90.00
_cell.angle_gamma   90.00
#
_symmetry.space_group_name_H-M   'P 1'
#
loop_
_entity.id
_entity.type
_entity.pdbx_description
1 polymer ?
#
loop_
_entity_poly.entity_id
_entity_poly.type
_entity_poly.pdbx_seq_one_letter_code
_entity_poly.pdbx_strand_id
1 'polypeptide(L)'
;MASAPAYNPSASTFFMDSGRSVPKMEEELAAEGFVRGMLTFQRSDGSFHFRDDEELKSSLGLSFFGVVLALRQYLAGDKLLEQPRRLLAMAATAVVLLEEQFPTCRALWVLMAGKTSEYVTRNARYGHTGAQLMDEARRNVKCIEPVMKEARDVLKRAEDASELTSAPMSP
;
A
#
# COMPACT_ATOMS: atom_id res chain seq x y z
N MET A 1 41.99 -5.57 -40.05
CA MET A 1 41.23 -6.71 -39.52
C MET A 1 41.26 -6.61 -38.01
N ALA A 2 40.15 -6.20 -37.38
CA ALA A 2 40.05 -6.08 -35.93
C ALA A 2 39.16 -7.22 -35.42
N SER A 3 39.75 -8.15 -34.68
CA SER A 3 39.02 -9.24 -34.03
C SER A 3 38.15 -8.67 -32.90
N ALA A 4 36.86 -8.98 -32.92
CA ALA A 4 35.98 -8.74 -31.78
C ALA A 4 36.45 -9.58 -30.57
N PRO A 5 36.44 -9.04 -29.35
CA PRO A 5 36.78 -9.82 -28.16
C PRO A 5 35.73 -10.91 -27.93
N ALA A 6 36.18 -12.16 -27.90
CA ALA A 6 35.37 -13.38 -27.80
C ALA A 6 34.97 -13.69 -26.35
N TYR A 7 34.27 -12.77 -25.68
CA TYR A 7 33.69 -13.07 -24.37
C TYR A 7 32.31 -12.43 -24.19
N ASN A 8 31.29 -13.18 -24.59
CA ASN A 8 29.89 -12.91 -24.24
C ASN A 8 29.46 -13.99 -23.24
N PRO A 9 29.70 -13.82 -21.92
CA PRO A 9 29.22 -14.78 -20.96
C PRO A 9 27.69 -14.75 -20.97
N SER A 10 27.07 -15.92 -21.17
CA SER A 10 25.62 -16.08 -21.10
C SER A 10 25.08 -15.44 -19.81
N ALA A 11 23.95 -14.73 -19.88
CA ALA A 11 23.28 -14.09 -18.74
C ALA A 11 22.92 -15.04 -17.56
N SER A 12 23.23 -16.33 -17.67
CA SER A 12 22.95 -17.40 -16.72
C SER A 12 24.08 -17.67 -15.70
N THR A 13 25.20 -16.94 -15.71
CA THR A 13 26.27 -17.15 -14.70
C THR A 13 26.10 -16.36 -13.41
N PHE A 14 25.04 -15.57 -13.26
CA PHE A 14 24.65 -15.00 -11.96
C PHE A 14 23.80 -16.00 -11.16
N PHE A 15 24.37 -17.13 -10.79
CA PHE A 15 23.93 -17.80 -9.57
C PHE A 15 24.59 -17.06 -8.42
N MET A 16 23.92 -16.00 -7.93
CA MET A 16 24.28 -15.43 -6.64
C MET A 16 24.14 -16.54 -5.62
N ASP A 17 25.26 -16.85 -5.00
CA ASP A 17 25.40 -17.64 -3.79
C ASP A 17 24.22 -17.31 -2.86
N SER A 18 23.28 -18.25 -2.74
CA SER A 18 22.15 -18.15 -1.83
C SER A 18 22.69 -18.36 -0.42
N GLY A 19 23.42 -17.35 0.08
CA GLY A 19 23.81 -17.26 1.46
C GLY A 19 22.57 -17.54 2.29
N ARG A 20 22.64 -18.60 3.11
CA ARG A 20 21.54 -19.09 3.95
C ARG A 20 20.77 -17.89 4.48
N SER A 21 19.58 -17.66 3.92
CA SER A 21 18.72 -16.58 4.36
C SER A 21 18.48 -16.82 5.84
N VAL A 22 18.88 -15.88 6.69
CA VAL A 22 18.43 -15.85 8.07
C VAL A 22 16.91 -16.04 8.01
N PRO A 23 16.34 -17.00 8.76
CA PRO A 23 14.89 -17.21 8.74
C PRO A 23 14.23 -15.87 9.07
N LYS A 24 13.37 -15.40 8.16
CA LYS A 24 12.60 -14.17 8.39
C LYS A 24 11.81 -14.31 9.67
N MET A 25 11.79 -13.26 10.48
CA MET A 25 10.99 -13.27 11.69
C MET A 25 9.50 -13.31 11.34
N GLU A 26 8.68 -13.84 12.24
CA GLU A 26 7.23 -13.91 12.06
C GLU A 26 6.61 -12.54 11.76
N GLU A 27 7.12 -11.49 12.41
CA GLU A 27 6.69 -10.11 12.19
C GLU A 27 7.03 -9.61 10.77
N GLU A 28 8.18 -9.99 10.22
CA GLU A 28 8.56 -9.63 8.84
C GLU A 28 7.66 -10.35 7.83
N LEU A 29 7.38 -11.64 8.04
CA LEU A 29 6.47 -12.39 7.18
C LEU A 29 5.05 -11.82 7.22
N ALA A 30 4.57 -11.41 8.40
CA ALA A 30 3.29 -10.73 8.55
C ALA A 30 3.27 -9.38 7.81
N ALA A 31 4.34 -8.59 7.92
CA ALA A 31 4.48 -7.34 7.20
C ALA A 31 4.49 -7.54 5.68
N GLU A 32 5.21 -8.54 5.17
CA GLU A 32 5.19 -8.89 3.75
C GLU A 32 3.81 -9.33 3.28
N GLY A 33 3.11 -10.15 4.08
CA GLY A 33 1.73 -10.57 3.81
C GLY A 33 0.78 -9.37 3.72
N PHE A 34 0.87 -8.45 4.68
CA PHE A 34 0.07 -7.22 4.69
C PHE A 34 0.35 -6.35 3.46
N VAL A 35 1.62 -6.08 3.16
CA VAL A 35 2.01 -5.28 1.97
C VAL A 35 1.50 -5.92 0.69
N ARG A 36 1.66 -7.23 0.53
CA ARG A 36 1.15 -7.96 -0.64
C ARG A 36 -0.37 -7.84 -0.76
N GLY A 37 -1.09 -8.00 0.35
CA GLY A 37 -2.53 -7.81 0.42
C GLY A 37 -2.93 -6.41 -0.04
N MET A 38 -2.27 -5.37 0.47
CA MET A 38 -2.53 -3.98 0.10
C MET A 38 -2.29 -3.73 -1.40
N LEU A 39 -1.24 -4.31 -1.98
CA LEU A 39 -0.90 -4.14 -3.40
C LEU A 39 -1.92 -4.81 -4.35
N THR A 40 -2.74 -5.74 -3.88
CA THR A 40 -3.82 -6.34 -4.72
C THR A 40 -4.87 -5.32 -5.15
N PHE A 41 -5.04 -4.24 -4.37
CA PHE A 41 -5.96 -3.15 -4.68
C PHE A 41 -5.39 -2.14 -5.68
N GLN A 42 -4.11 -2.25 -6.04
CA GLN A 42 -3.50 -1.32 -6.97
C GLN A 42 -3.78 -1.70 -8.43
N ARG A 43 -4.24 -0.72 -9.20
CA ARG A 43 -4.45 -0.86 -10.64
C ARG A 43 -3.20 -0.53 -11.43
N SER A 44 -3.21 -0.93 -12.70
CA SER A 44 -2.10 -0.71 -13.63
C SER A 44 -1.74 0.76 -13.85
N ASP A 45 -2.67 1.68 -13.62
CA ASP A 45 -2.49 3.12 -13.76
C ASP A 45 -1.89 3.80 -12.51
N GLY A 46 -1.63 3.03 -11.45
CA GLY A 46 -1.07 3.51 -10.18
C GLY A 46 -2.12 3.88 -9.13
N SER A 47 -3.41 3.84 -9.44
CA SER A 47 -4.47 4.10 -8.46
C SER A 47 -4.71 2.91 -7.53
N PHE A 48 -5.25 3.17 -6.34
CA PHE A 48 -5.72 2.13 -5.40
C PHE A 48 -7.25 2.11 -5.36
N HIS A 49 -7.84 0.95 -5.61
CA HIS A 49 -9.28 0.78 -5.77
C HIS A 49 -9.87 -0.11 -4.68
N PHE A 50 -10.71 0.51 -3.84
CA PHE A 50 -11.61 -0.17 -2.92
C PHE A 50 -13.05 0.11 -3.36
N ARG A 51 -13.90 -0.91 -3.36
CA ARG A 51 -15.32 -0.86 -3.71
C ARG A 51 -16.03 0.27 -2.96
N ASP A 52 -15.84 0.34 -1.65
CA ASP A 52 -16.49 1.30 -0.77
C ASP A 52 -15.61 1.60 0.47
N ASP A 53 -16.08 2.54 1.30
CA ASP A 53 -15.34 2.95 2.49
C ASP A 53 -15.36 1.86 3.58
N GLU A 54 -16.29 0.90 3.52
CA GLU A 54 -16.32 -0.23 4.46
C GLU A 54 -15.27 -1.28 4.12
N GLU A 55 -15.07 -1.62 2.84
CA GLU A 55 -13.98 -2.49 2.39
C GLU A 55 -12.60 -1.91 2.75
N LEU A 56 -12.47 -0.58 2.67
CA LEU A 56 -11.26 0.11 3.08
C LEU A 56 -11.00 -0.05 4.57
N LYS A 57 -12.00 0.21 5.42
CA LYS A 57 -11.89 0.05 6.88
C LYS A 57 -11.63 -1.39 7.27
N SER A 58 -12.28 -2.35 6.61
CA SER A 58 -12.09 -3.78 6.93
C SER A 58 -10.71 -4.28 6.49
N SER A 59 -10.11 -3.68 5.46
CA SER A 59 -8.80 -4.10 4.95
C SER A 59 -7.64 -3.42 5.69
N LEU A 60 -7.76 -2.11 5.97
CA LEU A 60 -6.65 -1.28 6.43
C LEU A 60 -6.90 -0.59 7.78
N GLY A 61 -8.06 -0.80 8.39
CA GLY A 61 -8.39 -0.23 9.69
C GLY A 61 -8.96 1.19 9.66
N LEU A 62 -9.37 1.67 10.83
CA LEU A 62 -10.04 2.96 10.99
C LEU A 62 -9.06 4.12 10.94
N SER A 63 -7.83 3.95 11.45
CA SER A 63 -6.84 5.02 11.41
C SER A 63 -6.40 5.35 10.00
N PHE A 64 -6.17 4.33 9.17
CA PHE A 64 -5.87 4.54 7.75
C PHE A 64 -7.03 5.26 7.04
N PHE A 65 -8.26 4.80 7.28
CA PHE A 65 -9.46 5.44 6.74
C PHE A 65 -9.57 6.91 7.17
N GLY A 66 -9.25 7.23 8.43
CA GLY A 66 -9.24 8.59 8.95
C GLY A 66 -8.30 9.52 8.18
N VAL A 67 -7.09 9.03 7.85
CA VAL A 67 -6.14 9.80 7.03
C VAL A 67 -6.68 10.03 5.62
N VAL A 68 -7.26 9.01 4.99
CA VAL A 68 -7.87 9.15 3.66
C VAL A 68 -8.99 10.18 3.68
N LEU A 69 -9.83 10.17 4.73
CA LEU A 69 -10.91 11.14 4.88
C LEU A 69 -10.38 12.57 5.06
N ALA A 70 -9.33 12.75 5.87
CA ALA A 70 -8.68 14.05 6.03
C ALA A 70 -8.11 14.57 4.70
N LEU A 71 -7.48 13.70 3.90
CA LEU A 71 -6.99 14.08 2.57
C LEU A 71 -8.12 14.40 1.59
N ARG A 72 -9.24 13.67 1.64
CA ARG A 72 -10.43 14.01 0.84
C ARG A 72 -10.96 15.40 1.20
N GLN A 73 -10.95 15.76 2.48
CA GLN A 73 -11.35 17.10 2.94
C GLN A 73 -10.35 18.17 2.50
N TYR A 74 -9.06 17.88 2.58
CA TYR A 74 -8.00 18.76 2.06
C TYR A 74 -8.22 19.06 0.56
N LEU A 75 -8.55 18.05 -0.23
CA LEU A 75 -8.87 18.15 -1.66
C LEU A 75 -10.29 18.66 -1.95
N ALA A 76 -11.12 18.96 -0.94
CA ALA A 76 -12.51 19.38 -1.18
C ALA A 76 -12.60 20.79 -1.81
N GLY A 77 -11.55 21.61 -1.63
CA GLY A 77 -11.39 22.90 -2.32
C GLY A 77 -11.11 22.75 -3.81
N ASP A 78 -10.71 21.57 -4.26
CA ASP A 78 -10.42 21.31 -5.66
C ASP A 78 -11.71 21.05 -6.43
N LYS A 79 -11.77 21.55 -7.67
CA LYS A 79 -12.87 21.29 -8.62
C LYS A 79 -12.88 19.84 -9.16
N LEU A 80 -12.50 18.88 -8.31
CA LEU A 80 -12.49 17.46 -8.58
C LEU A 80 -13.85 16.85 -8.22
N LEU A 81 -14.32 15.93 -9.07
CA LEU A 81 -15.43 15.05 -8.73
C LEU A 81 -15.03 14.11 -7.57
N GLU A 82 -16.03 13.59 -6.86
CA GLU A 82 -15.80 12.81 -5.64
C GLU A 82 -14.98 11.53 -5.86
N GLN A 83 -15.24 10.80 -6.96
CA GLN A 83 -14.51 9.56 -7.24
C GLN A 83 -13.00 9.80 -7.53
N PRO A 84 -12.60 10.71 -8.44
CA PRO A 84 -11.19 11.09 -8.61
C PRO A 84 -10.54 11.57 -7.32
N ARG A 85 -11.25 12.36 -6.51
CA ARG A 85 -10.77 12.85 -5.21
C ARG A 85 -10.47 11.71 -4.25
N ARG A 86 -11.38 10.74 -4.14
CA ARG A 86 -11.20 9.53 -3.32
C ARG A 86 -9.99 8.73 -3.78
N LEU A 87 -9.86 8.47 -5.08
CA LEU A 87 -8.72 7.72 -5.63
C LEU A 87 -7.39 8.43 -5.39
N LEU A 88 -7.36 9.75 -5.51
CA LEU A 88 -6.16 10.56 -5.32
C LEU A 88 -5.72 10.57 -3.86
N ALA A 89 -6.65 10.79 -2.92
CA ALA A 89 -6.39 10.70 -1.49
C ALA A 89 -5.86 9.31 -1.11
N MET A 90 -6.54 8.25 -1.57
CA MET A 90 -6.13 6.86 -1.35
C MET A 90 -4.72 6.55 -1.85
N ALA A 91 -4.42 6.94 -3.09
CA ALA A 91 -3.12 6.74 -3.72
C ALA A 91 -2.00 7.40 -2.91
N ALA A 92 -2.16 8.67 -2.53
CA ALA A 92 -1.18 9.39 -1.74
C ALA A 92 -0.98 8.76 -0.36
N THR A 93 -2.07 8.45 0.36
CA THR A 93 -1.99 7.83 1.68
C THR A 93 -1.35 6.44 1.63
N ALA A 94 -1.68 5.60 0.65
CA ALA A 94 -1.14 4.25 0.53
C ALA A 94 0.38 4.23 0.32
N VAL A 95 0.91 5.11 -0.56
CA VAL A 95 2.36 5.20 -0.79
C VAL A 95 3.08 5.67 0.46
N VAL A 96 2.57 6.74 1.08
CA VAL A 96 3.18 7.30 2.28
C VAL A 96 3.15 6.28 3.42
N LEU A 97 2.07 5.53 3.59
CA LEU A 97 1.98 4.45 4.58
C LEU A 97 3.10 3.42 4.36
N LEU A 98 3.30 2.97 3.13
CA LEU A 98 4.34 1.99 2.80
C LEU A 98 5.74 2.52 3.11
N GLU A 99 5.99 3.79 2.78
CA GLU A 99 7.28 4.44 3.05
C GLU A 99 7.55 4.59 4.54
N GLU A 100 6.56 5.00 5.33
CA GLU A 100 6.72 5.31 6.75
C GLU A 100 6.69 4.06 7.64
N GLN A 101 5.79 3.11 7.36
CA GLN A 101 5.56 1.94 8.24
C GLN A 101 6.18 0.64 7.72
N PHE A 102 6.52 0.54 6.43
CA PHE A 102 7.05 -0.70 5.82
C PHE A 102 8.39 -0.53 5.09
N PRO A 103 9.39 0.19 5.65
CA PRO A 103 10.67 0.40 4.97
C PRO A 103 11.45 -0.90 4.75
N THR A 104 11.29 -1.90 5.63
CA THR A 104 11.93 -3.22 5.50
C THR A 104 11.38 -4.03 4.33
N CYS A 105 10.12 -3.79 3.94
CA CYS A 105 9.45 -4.45 2.82
C CYS A 105 9.60 -3.69 1.49
N ARG A 106 10.52 -2.71 1.41
CA ARG A 106 10.64 -1.81 0.25
C ARG A 106 10.73 -2.51 -1.10
N ALA A 107 11.42 -3.64 -1.17
CA ALA A 107 11.55 -4.42 -2.40
C ALA A 107 10.18 -4.87 -2.97
N LEU A 108 9.16 -5.05 -2.11
CA LEU A 108 7.82 -5.46 -2.54
C LEU A 108 7.03 -4.32 -3.18
N TRP A 109 7.23 -3.08 -2.72
CA TRP A 109 6.34 -1.98 -3.07
C TRP A 109 7.01 -0.84 -3.84
N VAL A 110 8.34 -0.78 -3.96
CA VAL A 110 9.04 0.39 -4.54
C VAL A 110 8.62 0.72 -5.98
N LEU A 111 8.43 -0.30 -6.83
CA LEU A 111 7.97 -0.11 -8.21
C LEU A 111 6.52 0.40 -8.26
N MET A 112 5.71 -0.08 -7.34
CA MET A 112 4.32 0.30 -7.18
C MET A 112 4.19 1.72 -6.65
N ALA A 113 5.03 2.13 -5.70
CA ALA A 113 5.11 3.50 -5.22
C ALA A 113 5.48 4.48 -6.34
N GLY A 114 6.39 4.09 -7.24
CA GLY A 114 6.73 4.88 -8.44
C GLY A 114 5.50 5.17 -9.30
N LYS A 115 4.75 4.14 -9.68
CA LYS A 115 3.52 4.29 -10.48
C LYS A 115 2.45 5.14 -9.77
N THR A 116 2.28 4.95 -8.48
CA THR A 116 1.30 5.73 -7.71
C THR A 116 1.72 7.20 -7.58
N SER A 117 3.02 7.47 -7.43
CA SER A 117 3.54 8.84 -7.36
C SER A 117 3.37 9.57 -8.69
N GLU A 118 3.56 8.85 -9.81
CA GLU A 118 3.23 9.35 -11.15
C GLU A 118 1.73 9.61 -11.30
N TYR A 119 0.88 8.69 -10.84
CA TYR A 119 -0.57 8.87 -10.81
C TYR A 119 -0.96 10.13 -10.03
N VAL A 120 -0.44 10.30 -8.81
CA VAL A 120 -0.74 11.46 -7.96
C VAL A 120 -0.30 12.75 -8.64
N THR A 121 0.95 12.81 -9.11
CA THR A 121 1.50 13.99 -9.79
C THR A 121 0.70 14.36 -11.03
N ARG A 122 0.29 13.35 -11.81
CA ARG A 122 -0.48 13.58 -13.03
C ARG A 122 -1.89 14.07 -12.74
N ASN A 123 -2.52 13.69 -11.63
CA ASN A 123 -3.94 13.96 -11.36
C ASN A 123 -4.18 15.10 -10.36
N ALA A 124 -3.19 15.46 -9.54
CA ALA A 124 -3.20 16.65 -8.69
C ALA A 124 -2.91 17.91 -9.52
N ARG A 125 -3.91 18.33 -10.34
CA ARG A 125 -3.81 19.49 -11.25
C ARG A 125 -4.66 20.68 -10.86
N TYR A 126 -5.53 20.53 -9.86
CA TYR A 126 -6.45 21.57 -9.41
C TYR A 126 -6.11 21.87 -7.96
N GLY A 127 -5.79 23.12 -7.65
CA GLY A 127 -5.58 23.62 -6.27
C GLY A 127 -4.26 23.21 -5.61
N HIS A 128 -3.87 21.94 -5.71
CA HIS A 128 -2.69 21.39 -5.06
C HIS A 128 -1.79 20.63 -6.03
N THR A 129 -0.47 20.71 -5.82
CA THR A 129 0.50 19.88 -6.53
C THR A 129 0.57 18.48 -5.93
N GLY A 130 1.02 17.50 -6.71
CA GLY A 130 1.24 16.15 -6.21
C GLY A 130 2.18 16.11 -5.00
N ALA A 131 3.23 16.94 -4.99
CA ALA A 131 4.15 17.04 -3.87
C ALA A 131 3.46 17.54 -2.58
N GLN A 132 2.64 18.60 -2.67
CA GLN A 132 1.87 19.11 -1.54
C GLN A 132 0.93 18.06 -0.97
N LEU A 133 0.28 17.27 -1.83
CA LEU A 133 -0.59 16.19 -1.39
C LEU A 133 0.19 15.07 -0.68
N MET A 134 1.35 14.70 -1.20
CA MET A 134 2.22 13.69 -0.56
C MET A 134 2.74 14.17 0.80
N ASP A 135 3.06 15.46 0.93
CA ASP A 135 3.48 16.06 2.21
C ASP A 135 2.35 16.10 3.24
N GLU A 136 1.12 16.42 2.80
CA GLU A 136 -0.07 16.36 3.66
C GLU A 136 -0.35 14.91 4.10
N ALA A 137 -0.31 13.95 3.17
CA ALA A 137 -0.39 12.53 3.50
C ALA A 137 0.64 12.14 4.55
N ARG A 138 1.90 12.53 4.37
CA ARG A 138 2.99 12.22 5.30
C ARG A 138 2.77 12.78 6.69
N ARG A 139 2.29 14.01 6.80
CA ARG A 139 1.94 14.60 8.10
C ARG A 139 0.86 13.79 8.82
N ASN A 140 -0.19 13.39 8.11
CA ASN A 140 -1.29 12.64 8.72
C ASN A 140 -0.90 11.18 9.05
N VAL A 141 -0.15 10.50 8.17
CA VAL A 141 0.28 9.10 8.40
C VAL A 141 1.25 8.99 9.59
N LYS A 142 2.09 9.99 9.84
CA LYS A 142 2.99 9.99 11.00
C LYS A 142 2.27 10.04 12.34
N CYS A 143 1.00 10.44 12.34
CA CYS A 143 0.19 10.58 13.55
C CYS A 143 -0.68 9.36 13.86
N ILE A 144 -0.74 8.36 12.97
CA ILE A 144 -1.55 7.17 13.20
C ILE A 144 -0.75 6.03 13.84
N GLU A 145 -1.45 5.19 14.61
CA GLU A 145 -0.88 3.96 15.16
C GLU A 145 -0.42 3.00 14.03
N PRO A 146 0.47 2.03 14.34
CA PRO A 146 0.88 1.02 13.37
C PRO A 146 -0.32 0.28 12.78
N VAL A 147 -0.51 0.39 11.48
CA VAL A 147 -1.70 -0.11 10.76
C VAL A 147 -1.87 -1.62 10.91
N MET A 148 -0.77 -2.35 11.05
CA MET A 148 -0.78 -3.80 11.27
C MET A 148 -1.44 -4.21 12.59
N LYS A 149 -1.38 -3.36 13.63
CA LYS A 149 -2.08 -3.63 14.89
C LYS A 149 -3.58 -3.66 14.65
N GLU A 150 -4.11 -2.64 13.98
CA GLU A 150 -5.53 -2.57 13.64
C GLU A 150 -5.97 -3.66 12.65
N ALA A 151 -5.15 -3.94 11.62
CA ALA A 151 -5.47 -4.97 10.65
C ALA A 151 -5.58 -6.36 11.30
N ARG A 152 -4.71 -6.67 12.27
CA ARG A 152 -4.81 -7.91 13.06
C ARG A 152 -6.08 -7.94 13.91
N ASP A 153 -6.43 -6.83 14.54
CA ASP A 153 -7.66 -6.75 15.35
C ASP A 153 -8.92 -6.93 14.48
N VAL A 154 -8.91 -6.40 13.26
CA VAL A 154 -10.02 -6.58 12.30
C VAL A 154 -10.10 -8.03 11.83
N LEU A 155 -8.97 -8.65 11.46
CA LEU A 155 -8.93 -10.05 11.06
C LEU A 155 -9.46 -10.96 12.17
N LYS A 156 -8.98 -10.76 13.41
CA LYS A 156 -9.42 -11.53 14.57
C LYS A 156 -10.93 -11.42 14.81
N ARG A 157 -11.49 -10.21 14.72
CA ARG A 157 -12.96 -10.02 14.85
C ARG A 157 -13.75 -10.71 13.74
N ALA A 158 -13.20 -10.77 12.53
CA ALA A 158 -13.85 -11.46 11.40
C ALA A 158 -13.83 -12.99 11.60
N GLU A 159 -12.74 -13.54 12.13
CA GLU A 159 -12.62 -14.95 12.51
C GLU A 159 -13.63 -15.30 13.63
N ASP A 160 -13.65 -14.52 14.71
CA ASP A 160 -14.59 -14.71 15.83
C ASP A 160 -16.07 -14.69 15.37
N ALA A 161 -16.42 -13.79 14.44
CA ALA A 161 -17.77 -13.71 13.87
C ALA A 161 -18.12 -14.91 12.97
N SER A 162 -17.13 -15.48 12.28
CA SER A 162 -17.29 -16.68 11.45
C SER A 162 -17.46 -17.95 12.30
N GLU A 163 -16.81 -18.02 13.46
CA GLU A 163 -17.00 -19.13 14.41
C GLU A 163 -18.40 -19.10 15.05
N LEU A 164 -18.91 -17.92 15.40
CA LEU A 164 -20.26 -17.74 15.95
C LEU A 164 -21.38 -18.12 14.98
N THR A 165 -21.15 -17.98 13.67
CA THR A 165 -22.13 -18.32 12.62
C THR A 165 -22.07 -19.78 12.18
N SER A 166 -20.98 -20.49 12.48
CA SER A 166 -20.81 -21.91 12.18
C SER A 166 -21.11 -22.83 13.37
N ALA A 167 -21.36 -22.28 14.56
CA ALA A 167 -21.79 -23.04 15.73
C ALA A 167 -23.19 -23.67 15.48
N PRO A 168 -23.35 -24.98 15.70
CA PRO A 168 -24.64 -25.64 15.51
C PRO A 168 -25.65 -25.06 16.51
N MET A 169 -26.83 -24.66 16.01
CA MET A 169 -27.97 -24.33 16.86
C MET A 169 -28.30 -25.56 17.69
N SER A 170 -28.05 -25.51 19.00
CA SER A 170 -28.40 -26.58 19.92
C SER A 170 -29.90 -26.91 19.82
N PRO A 171 -30.29 -28.19 19.85
CA PRO A 171 -31.67 -28.65 19.66
C PRO A 171 -32.62 -28.23 20.80
#